data_AF-A0A3Q3F8D8-F1
#
_entry.id   AF-A0A3Q3F8D8-F1
#
_cell.length_a   1.000
_cell.length_b   1.000
_cell.length_c   1.000
_cell.angle_alpha   90.00
_cell.angle_beta   90.00
_cell.angle_gamma   90.00
#
_symmetry.space_group_name_H-M   'P 1'
#
loop_
_entity.id
_entity.type
_entity.pdbx_description
1 polymer ?
#
loop_
_entity_poly.entity_id
_entity_poly.type
_entity_poly.pdbx_seq_one_letter_code
_entity_poly.pdbx_strand_id
1 'polypeptide(L)'
;HIFDDSFKNSLRELPCGPEREARLHQVAPQIKGRMMEKGSVLIGYQPLEDKVNFFRCVFSNPATQPEDVDLLLDEIAWLGHDL
;
A
#
# COMPACT_ATOMS: atom_id res chain seq x y z
N HIS A 1 -6.01 21.33 -1.36
CA HIS A 1 -5.91 21.48 -2.83
C HIS A 1 -4.96 20.46 -3.47
N ILE A 2 -4.78 19.30 -2.86
CA ILE A 2 -3.97 18.20 -3.40
C ILE A 2 -4.89 16.99 -3.31
N PHE A 3 -4.89 16.12 -4.31
CA PHE A 3 -5.93 15.12 -4.60
C PHE A 3 -7.06 15.70 -5.45
N ASP A 4 -6.67 16.00 -6.69
CA ASP A 4 -7.54 16.14 -7.85
C ASP A 4 -8.34 14.84 -8.03
N ASP A 5 -9.66 14.98 -8.12
CA ASP A 5 -10.71 13.96 -8.31
C ASP A 5 -10.62 13.23 -9.68
N SER A 6 -9.45 13.19 -10.33
CA SER A 6 -9.30 12.72 -11.71
C SER A 6 -8.76 11.29 -11.86
N PHE A 7 -8.38 10.60 -10.77
CA PHE A 7 -7.90 9.22 -10.84
C PHE A 7 -8.90 8.23 -10.20
N LYS A 8 -9.82 7.75 -11.03
CA LYS A 8 -10.66 6.58 -10.75
C LYS A 8 -9.76 5.36 -10.52
N ASN A 9 -9.55 4.98 -9.25
CA ASN A 9 -8.95 3.69 -8.91
C ASN A 9 -9.81 2.56 -9.49
N SER A 10 -9.36 1.93 -10.59
CA SER A 10 -10.12 0.86 -11.26
C SER A 10 -10.40 -0.33 -10.33
N LEU A 11 -9.57 -0.52 -9.30
CA LEU A 11 -9.74 -1.55 -8.26
C LEU A 11 -10.81 -1.24 -7.21
N ARG A 12 -11.12 0.04 -6.97
CA ARG A 12 -12.18 0.44 -6.04
C ARG A 12 -13.57 0.30 -6.67
N GLU A 13 -13.66 0.46 -7.99
CA GLU A 13 -14.90 0.31 -8.76
C GLU A 13 -15.18 -1.16 -9.18
N LEU A 14 -14.17 -2.04 -9.13
CA LEU A 14 -14.34 -3.47 -9.39
C LEU A 14 -15.19 -4.14 -8.29
N PRO A 15 -16.21 -4.95 -8.65
CA PRO A 15 -16.97 -5.72 -7.68
C PRO A 15 -16.07 -6.74 -6.94
N CYS A 16 -16.44 -7.06 -5.71
CA CYS A 16 -15.78 -8.12 -4.95
C CYS A 16 -15.86 -9.44 -5.74
N GLY A 17 -14.69 -10.00 -6.07
CA GLY A 17 -14.58 -11.20 -6.89
C GLY A 17 -13.13 -11.58 -7.13
N PRO A 18 -12.89 -12.76 -7.73
CA PRO A 18 -11.55 -13.33 -7.90
C PRO A 18 -10.62 -12.44 -8.74
N GLU A 19 -11.16 -11.67 -9.69
CA GLU A 19 -10.36 -10.71 -10.47
C GLU A 19 -9.84 -9.56 -9.60
N ARG A 20 -10.69 -8.99 -8.74
CA ARG A 20 -10.29 -7.93 -7.81
C ARG A 20 -9.25 -8.45 -6.83
N GLU A 21 -9.45 -9.66 -6.31
CA GLU A 21 -8.53 -10.28 -5.36
C GLU A 21 -7.17 -10.59 -5.98
N ALA A 22 -7.14 -11.13 -7.20
CA ALA A 22 -5.90 -11.40 -7.92
C ALA A 22 -5.08 -10.13 -8.17
N ARG A 23 -5.75 -9.03 -8.57
CA ARG A 23 -5.08 -7.73 -8.74
C ARG A 23 -4.62 -7.15 -7.41
N LEU A 24 -5.45 -7.20 -6.36
CA LEU A 24 -5.07 -6.71 -5.03
C LEU A 24 -3.87 -7.47 -4.44
N HIS A 25 -3.77 -8.77 -4.72
CA HIS A 25 -2.64 -9.60 -4.31
C HIS A 25 -1.32 -9.12 -4.94
N GLN A 26 -1.36 -8.53 -6.14
CA GLN A 26 -0.17 -8.01 -6.83
C GLN A 26 0.22 -6.59 -6.38
N VAL A 27 -0.69 -5.81 -5.81
CA VAL A 27 -0.41 -4.43 -5.37
C VAL A 27 0.65 -4.40 -4.26
N ALA A 28 0.52 -5.26 -3.25
CA ALA A 28 1.45 -5.30 -2.11
C ALA A 28 2.92 -5.59 -2.50
N PRO A 29 3.23 -6.61 -3.32
CA PRO A 29 4.60 -6.84 -3.77
C PRO A 29 5.15 -5.73 -4.67
N GLN A 30 4.32 -5.10 -5.50
CA GLN A 30 4.76 -3.99 -6.36
C GLN A 30 5.13 -2.76 -5.55
N ILE A 31 4.29 -2.34 -4.60
CA ILE A 31 4.59 -1.23 -3.69
C ILE A 31 5.84 -1.54 -2.87
N LYS A 32 6.01 -2.77 -2.37
CA LYS A 32 7.24 -3.16 -1.66
C LYS A 32 8.47 -3.07 -2.56
N GLY A 33 8.39 -3.52 -3.82
CA GLY A 33 9.48 -3.40 -4.79
C GLY A 33 9.95 -1.95 -4.94
N ARG A 34 9.01 -1.04 -5.17
CA ARG A 34 9.30 0.41 -5.29
C ARG A 34 9.83 1.01 -3.98
N MET A 35 9.30 0.57 -2.85
CA MET A 35 9.76 0.99 -1.52
C MET A 35 11.20 0.51 -1.23
N MET A 36 11.57 -0.69 -1.68
CA MET A 36 12.94 -1.22 -1.59
C MET A 36 13.92 -0.45 -2.48
N GLU A 37 13.51 -0.04 -3.68
CA GLU A 37 14.33 0.81 -4.57
C GLU A 37 14.57 2.20 -3.98
N LYS A 38 13.57 2.79 -3.32
CA LYS A 38 13.69 4.12 -2.69
C LYS A 38 14.49 4.10 -1.38
N GLY A 39 14.45 2.99 -0.63
CA GLY A 39 15.20 2.83 0.62
C GLY A 39 14.70 3.68 1.79
N SER A 40 13.47 4.21 1.73
CA SER A 40 12.92 5.16 2.70
C SER A 40 12.33 4.50 3.94
N VAL A 41 11.45 3.52 3.77
CA VAL A 41 10.75 2.83 4.87
C VAL A 41 10.65 1.34 4.58
N LEU A 42 10.69 0.48 5.61
CA LEU A 42 10.52 -0.97 5.45
C LEU A 42 9.18 -1.40 6.06
N ILE A 43 8.18 -1.65 5.21
CA ILE A 43 6.95 -2.35 5.59
C ILE A 43 6.98 -3.78 5.08
N GLY A 44 6.60 -4.73 5.94
CA GLY A 44 6.35 -6.10 5.52
C GLY A 44 4.95 -6.25 4.91
N TYR A 45 4.79 -7.13 3.92
CA TYR A 45 3.49 -7.69 3.57
C TYR A 45 3.52 -9.20 3.88
N GLN A 46 2.38 -9.77 4.21
CA GLN A 46 2.23 -11.21 4.38
C GLN A 46 0.92 -11.66 3.72
N PRO A 47 0.92 -12.81 3.02
CA PRO A 47 -0.33 -13.50 2.71
C PRO A 47 -0.89 -14.09 4.02
N LEU A 48 -2.22 -14.07 4.19
CA LEU A 48 -2.88 -14.74 5.32
C LEU A 48 -3.90 -15.71 4.76
N GLU A 49 -3.52 -16.99 4.65
CA GLU A 49 -4.38 -18.08 4.19
C GLU A 49 -5.14 -17.70 2.90
N ASP A 50 -6.47 -17.59 2.97
CA ASP A 50 -7.35 -17.26 1.84
C ASP A 50 -7.44 -15.75 1.54
N LYS A 51 -6.69 -14.91 2.26
CA LYS A 51 -6.71 -13.44 2.09
C LYS A 51 -5.54 -12.96 1.23
N VAL A 52 -5.89 -12.07 0.32
CA VAL A 52 -4.97 -11.24 -0.47
C VAL A 52 -3.90 -10.57 0.39
N ASN A 53 -2.73 -10.33 -0.21
CA ASN A 53 -1.60 -9.70 0.50
C ASN A 53 -2.02 -8.37 1.12
N PHE A 54 -1.68 -8.16 2.39
CA PHE A 54 -1.90 -6.90 3.09
C PHE A 54 -0.60 -6.44 3.75
N PHE A 55 -0.49 -5.12 3.91
CA PHE A 55 0.61 -4.50 4.60
C PHE A 55 0.48 -4.73 6.11
N ARG A 56 1.58 -5.16 6.73
CA ARG A 56 1.73 -5.24 8.18
C ARG A 56 2.77 -4.21 8.60
N CYS A 57 2.30 -3.07 9.06
CA CYS A 57 3.17 -2.08 9.68
C CYS A 57 3.46 -2.47 11.14
N VAL A 58 4.73 -2.48 11.54
CA VAL A 58 5.16 -2.74 12.92
C VAL A 58 6.08 -1.61 13.34
N PHE A 59 5.61 -0.73 14.22
CA PHE A 59 6.40 0.34 14.80
C PHE A 59 7.03 -0.17 16.10
N SER A 60 8.32 -0.47 16.07
CA SER A 60 9.07 -0.91 17.26
C SER A 60 9.91 0.20 17.89
N ASN A 61 10.06 1.34 17.20
CA ASN A 61 10.85 2.47 17.67
C ASN A 61 10.00 3.38 18.58
N PRO A 62 10.35 3.58 19.86
CA PRO A 62 9.64 4.50 20.75
C PRO A 62 9.78 5.98 20.33
N ALA A 63 10.72 6.29 19.42
CA ALA A 63 10.84 7.62 18.82
C ALA A 63 9.91 7.84 17.61
N THR A 64 9.07 6.86 17.25
CA THR A 64 8.08 7.02 16.16
C THR A 64 7.07 8.08 16.56
N GLN A 65 6.96 9.14 15.76
CA GLN A 65 5.96 10.18 15.95
C GLN A 65 4.76 9.97 15.01
N PRO A 66 3.59 10.58 15.30
CA PRO A 66 2.45 10.55 14.39
C PRO A 66 2.80 10.97 12.96
N GLU A 67 3.70 11.94 12.81
CA GLU A 67 4.18 12.44 11.52
C GLU A 67 4.90 11.36 10.71
N ASP A 68 5.60 10.43 11.36
CA ASP A 68 6.24 9.29 10.68
C ASP A 68 5.19 8.33 10.11
N VAL A 69 4.03 8.20 10.78
CA VAL A 69 2.90 7.39 10.30
C VAL A 69 2.22 8.07 9.11
N ASP A 70 2.04 9.39 9.18
CA ASP A 70 1.46 10.16 8.07
C ASP A 70 2.36 10.09 6.83
N LEU A 71 3.67 10.29 6.99
CA LEU A 71 4.66 10.12 5.91
C LEU A 71 4.61 8.71 5.30
N LEU A 72 4.43 7.70 6.14
CA LEU A 72 4.32 6.32 5.68
C LEU A 72 3.07 6.08 4.83
N LEU A 73 1.92 6.59 5.27
CA LEU A 73 0.67 6.47 4.55
C LEU A 73 0.72 7.21 3.21
N ASP A 74 1.27 8.43 3.22
CA ASP A 74 1.47 9.24 2.02
C ASP A 74 2.42 8.55 1.03
N GLU A 75 3.49 7.94 1.53
CA GLU A 75 4.44 7.19 0.70
C GLU A 75 3.78 5.97 0.06
N ILE A 76 2.99 5.19 0.80
CA ILE A 76 2.24 4.06 0.22
C ILE A 76 1.23 4.55 -0.84
N ALA A 77 0.48 5.61 -0.53
CA ALA A 77 -0.49 6.19 -1.44
C ALA A 77 0.17 6.70 -2.72
N TRP A 78 1.33 7.34 -2.60
CA TRP A 78 2.12 7.83 -3.73
C TRP A 78 2.73 6.68 -4.54
N LEU A 79 3.32 5.68 -3.89
CA LEU A 79 3.90 4.51 -4.58
C LEU A 79 2.86 3.64 -5.27
N GLY A 80 1.60 3.69 -4.82
CA GLY A 80 0.47 2.97 -5.40
C GLY A 80 -0.48 3.81 -6.25
N HIS A 81 -0.17 5.09 -6.51
CA HIS A 81 -1.12 6.01 -7.16
C HIS A 81 -1.46 5.64 -8.61
N ASP A 82 -0.58 4.87 -9.26
CA ASP A 82 -0.66 4.44 -10.66
C ASP A 82 -0.97 2.94 -10.80
N LEU A 83 -1.40 2.28 -9.71
CA LEU A 83 -1.70 0.83 -9.64
C LEU A 83 -3.21 0.49 -9.68
#